data_AF-A0A7J6UII0-F1
#
_entry.id   AF-A0A7J6UII0-F1
#
_cell.length_a   1.000
_cell.length_b   1.000
_cell.length_c   1.000
_cell.angle_alpha   90.00
_cell.angle_beta   90.00
_cell.angle_gamma   90.00
#
_symmetry.space_group_name_H-M   'P 1'
#
loop_
_entity.id
_entity.type
_entity.pdbx_description
1 polymer ?
#
loop_
_entity_poly.entity_id
_entity_poly.type
_entity_poly.pdbx_seq_one_letter_code
_entity_poly.pdbx_strand_id
1 'polypeptide(L)'
;SYTALPRMGVQFLEGFLDYQLKHDPKPPSITVSPEQLLGVENAKFVSKSCKELPRVGSRAVYVDAEGPAPVGARCIVTAVYGRPGQDMKVELLFDRPTFGCDTAFGRCSSMRGLVVAPSDILVLPVEASSSATTQKSAKTYTSMPKSNGVNDPRQQNRTGKSGKGRGARKAKKAPTVTYASRHPESTVLSRELQRMLGISSLPAERAQPADLPNEV
;
A
#
# COMPACT_ATOMS: atom_id res chain seq x y z
N SER A 1 14.01 -2.78 0.74
CA SER A 1 12.85 -2.85 1.65
C SER A 1 11.74 -3.57 0.93
N TYR A 2 10.78 -4.13 1.67
CA TYR A 2 9.63 -4.79 1.08
C TYR A 2 8.38 -4.30 1.79
N THR A 3 7.46 -3.72 1.02
CA THR A 3 6.17 -3.25 1.51
C THR A 3 5.11 -3.73 0.53
N ALA A 4 4.11 -4.45 1.01
CA ALA A 4 3.06 -4.99 0.16
C ALA A 4 1.74 -5.08 0.91
N LEU A 5 0.63 -4.96 0.18
CA LEU A 5 -0.67 -5.38 0.69
C LEU A 5 -0.67 -6.89 0.95
N PRO A 6 -1.45 -7.38 1.92
CA PRO A 6 -1.76 -8.81 2.01
C PRO A 6 -2.59 -9.24 0.79
N ARG A 7 -2.55 -10.53 0.45
CA ARG A 7 -3.33 -11.09 -0.68
C ARG A 7 -4.82 -10.74 -0.58
N MET A 8 -5.40 -10.88 0.62
CA MET A 8 -6.80 -10.50 0.88
C MET A 8 -7.07 -9.02 0.58
N GLY A 9 -6.11 -8.14 0.86
CA GLY A 9 -6.22 -6.71 0.56
C GLY A 9 -6.21 -6.43 -0.94
N VAL A 10 -5.41 -7.17 -1.72
CA VAL A 10 -5.42 -7.08 -3.19
C VAL A 10 -6.75 -7.57 -3.75
N GLN A 11 -7.27 -8.69 -3.28
CA GLN A 11 -8.55 -9.24 -3.73
C GLN A 11 -9.73 -8.31 -3.40
N PHE A 12 -9.73 -7.71 -2.20
CA PHE A 12 -10.74 -6.72 -1.85
C PHE A 12 -10.67 -5.49 -2.76
N LEU A 13 -9.45 -4.98 -3.00
CA LEU A 13 -9.22 -3.85 -3.89
C LEU A 13 -9.68 -4.15 -5.32
N GLU A 14 -9.43 -5.35 -5.80
CA GLU A 14 -9.89 -5.83 -7.09
C GLU A 14 -11.43 -5.81 -7.19
N GLY A 15 -12.12 -6.34 -6.18
CA GLY A 15 -13.59 -6.31 -6.12
C GLY A 15 -14.16 -4.89 -6.06
N PHE A 16 -13.48 -3.97 -5.37
CA PHE A 16 -13.85 -2.56 -5.35
C PHE A 16 -13.72 -1.88 -6.72
N LEU A 17 -12.63 -2.16 -7.46
CA LEU A 17 -12.43 -1.65 -8.81
C LEU A 17 -13.50 -2.17 -9.77
N ASP A 18 -13.85 -3.46 -9.67
CA ASP A 18 -14.92 -4.06 -10.46
C ASP A 18 -16.29 -3.45 -10.14
N TYR A 19 -16.54 -3.13 -8.88
CA TYR A 19 -17.74 -2.40 -8.47
C TYR A 19 -17.78 -1.01 -9.10
N GLN A 20 -16.70 -0.22 -8.99
CA GLN A 20 -16.65 1.12 -9.60
C GLN A 20 -16.88 1.08 -11.12
N LEU A 21 -16.25 0.14 -11.83
CA LEU A 21 -16.43 0.01 -13.27
C LEU A 21 -17.87 -0.29 -13.68
N LYS A 22 -18.62 -1.05 -12.87
CA LYS A 22 -20.02 -1.36 -13.11
C LYS A 22 -20.93 -0.15 -12.88
N HIS A 23 -20.60 0.69 -11.91
CA HIS A 23 -21.46 1.80 -11.48
C HIS A 23 -21.11 3.16 -12.08
N ASP A 24 -19.85 3.37 -12.46
CA ASP A 24 -19.36 4.59 -13.10
C ASP A 24 -18.44 4.25 -14.29
N PRO A 25 -19.01 3.77 -15.41
CA PRO A 25 -18.22 3.28 -16.53
C PRO A 25 -17.57 4.42 -17.34
N LYS A 26 -18.11 5.65 -17.23
CA LYS A 26 -17.71 6.77 -18.09
C LYS A 26 -16.61 7.59 -17.40
N PRO A 27 -15.39 7.63 -17.96
CA PRO A 27 -14.36 8.49 -17.41
C PRO A 27 -14.79 9.97 -17.52
N PRO A 28 -14.42 10.80 -16.53
CA PRO A 28 -14.69 12.23 -16.60
C PRO A 28 -14.03 12.80 -17.85
N SER A 29 -14.79 13.59 -18.61
CA SER A 29 -14.29 14.32 -19.77
C SER A 29 -13.93 15.74 -19.35
N ILE A 30 -12.70 16.15 -19.61
CA ILE A 30 -12.22 17.51 -19.34
C ILE A 30 -11.71 18.13 -20.64
N THR A 31 -11.86 19.45 -20.76
CA THR A 31 -11.23 20.21 -21.84
C THR A 31 -9.90 20.74 -21.32
N VAL A 32 -8.81 20.43 -22.02
CA VAL A 32 -7.44 20.84 -21.68
C VAL A 32 -6.80 21.52 -22.89
N SER A 33 -5.95 22.52 -22.66
CA SER A 33 -5.23 23.19 -23.74
C SER A 33 -4.05 22.32 -24.22
N PRO A 34 -3.62 22.43 -25.48
CA PRO A 34 -2.51 21.62 -26.01
C PRO A 34 -1.20 21.77 -25.22
N GLU A 35 -0.96 22.93 -24.62
CA GLU A 35 0.24 23.22 -23.82
C GLU A 35 0.24 22.46 -22.48
N GLN A 36 -0.92 21.98 -22.04
CA GLN A 36 -1.08 21.15 -20.84
C GLN A 36 -0.89 19.66 -21.16
N LEU A 37 -0.80 19.28 -22.43
CA LEU A 37 -0.59 17.91 -22.88
C LEU A 37 0.90 17.63 -23.08
N LEU A 38 1.37 16.55 -22.47
CA LEU A 38 2.72 16.04 -22.68
C LEU A 38 2.64 14.80 -23.58
N GLY A 39 3.49 14.77 -24.61
CA GLY A 39 3.67 13.59 -25.46
C GLY A 39 4.05 12.35 -24.63
N VAL A 40 3.51 11.21 -25.01
CA VAL A 40 3.66 9.94 -24.28
C VAL A 40 5.12 9.48 -24.27
N GLU A 41 5.86 9.77 -25.34
CA GLU A 41 7.30 9.54 -25.46
C GLU A 41 8.11 10.23 -24.36
N ASN A 42 7.58 11.33 -23.80
CA ASN A 42 8.20 12.04 -22.70
C ASN A 42 7.73 11.55 -21.32
N ALA A 43 6.73 10.67 -21.25
CA ALA A 43 6.15 10.26 -19.97
C ALA A 43 7.14 9.50 -19.07
N LYS A 44 8.05 8.70 -19.65
CA LYS A 44 9.17 8.09 -18.89
C LYS A 44 10.11 9.15 -18.31
N PHE A 45 10.36 10.24 -19.03
CA PHE A 45 11.18 11.35 -18.54
C PHE A 45 10.49 12.10 -17.39
N VAL A 46 9.18 12.33 -17.51
CA VAL A 46 8.36 12.92 -16.45
C VAL A 46 8.34 12.02 -15.21
N SER A 47 8.15 10.71 -15.38
CA SER A 47 8.22 9.73 -14.28
C SER A 47 9.57 9.81 -13.53
N LYS A 48 10.69 9.83 -14.26
CA LYS A 48 12.03 9.98 -13.67
C LYS A 48 12.23 11.33 -12.97
N SER A 49 11.60 12.38 -13.47
CA SER A 49 11.67 13.73 -12.91
C SER A 49 10.73 13.93 -11.73
N CYS A 50 9.74 13.05 -11.56
CA CYS A 50 8.80 13.09 -10.47
C CYS A 50 9.52 12.72 -9.17
N LYS A 51 9.52 13.63 -8.19
CA LYS A 51 10.17 13.40 -6.88
C LYS A 51 9.42 12.37 -6.04
N GLU A 52 8.18 12.06 -6.37
CA GLU A 52 7.34 11.16 -5.58
C GLU A 52 7.64 9.70 -5.92
N LEU A 53 8.25 9.01 -4.95
CA LEU A 53 8.50 7.58 -5.06
C LEU A 53 7.18 6.80 -4.98
N PRO A 54 6.97 5.77 -5.81
CA PRO A 54 5.81 4.89 -5.69
C PRO A 54 5.68 4.28 -4.29
N ARG A 55 4.47 4.33 -3.74
CA ARG A 55 4.12 3.72 -2.44
C ARG A 55 2.94 2.79 -2.62
N VAL A 56 2.82 1.82 -1.71
CA VAL A 56 1.64 0.95 -1.68
C VAL A 56 0.39 1.80 -1.49
N GLY A 57 -0.59 1.60 -2.38
CA GLY A 57 -1.83 2.37 -2.44
C GLY A 57 -1.82 3.59 -3.35
N SER A 58 -0.66 3.97 -3.91
CA SER A 58 -0.60 5.06 -4.87
C SER A 58 -1.40 4.70 -6.13
N ARG A 59 -2.20 5.66 -6.62
CA ARG A 59 -2.75 5.59 -7.98
C ARG A 59 -1.65 5.91 -8.97
N ALA A 60 -1.62 5.19 -10.08
CA ALA A 60 -0.63 5.40 -11.11
C ALA A 60 -1.19 5.12 -12.51
N VAL A 61 -0.46 5.56 -13.51
CA VAL A 61 -0.71 5.29 -14.93
C VAL A 61 0.52 4.59 -15.49
N TYR A 62 0.30 3.52 -16.23
CA TYR A 62 1.36 2.82 -16.96
C TYR A 62 1.80 3.64 -18.18
N VAL A 63 3.11 3.86 -18.35
CA VAL A 63 3.65 4.78 -19.37
C VAL A 63 4.72 4.15 -20.27
N ASP A 64 5.06 2.88 -20.07
CA ASP A 64 6.04 2.21 -20.90
C ASP A 64 5.43 1.69 -22.21
N ALA A 65 5.84 2.29 -23.33
CA ALA A 65 5.36 1.95 -24.67
C ALA A 65 5.89 0.62 -25.22
N GLU A 66 6.98 0.09 -24.66
CA GLU A 66 7.60 -1.16 -25.11
C GLU A 66 7.15 -2.37 -24.27
N GLY A 67 6.46 -2.12 -23.16
CA GLY A 67 6.07 -3.17 -22.25
C GLY A 67 4.73 -3.81 -22.58
N PRO A 68 4.31 -4.80 -21.77
CA PRO A 68 3.23 -5.72 -22.15
C PRO A 68 1.83 -5.12 -22.02
N ALA A 69 1.67 -4.05 -21.25
CA ALA A 69 0.39 -3.38 -21.01
C ALA A 69 0.23 -2.16 -21.94
N PRO A 70 -1.00 -1.76 -22.29
CA PRO A 70 -1.23 -0.55 -23.06
C PRO A 70 -0.88 0.69 -22.24
N VAL A 71 -0.19 1.63 -22.87
CA VAL A 71 0.11 2.93 -22.28
C VAL A 71 -1.18 3.67 -21.92
N GLY A 72 -1.18 4.34 -20.78
CA GLY A 72 -2.34 5.04 -20.23
C GLY A 72 -3.22 4.15 -19.34
N ALA A 73 -2.94 2.85 -19.25
CA ALA A 73 -3.68 1.96 -18.36
C ALA A 73 -3.51 2.39 -16.90
N ARG A 74 -4.65 2.57 -16.21
CA ARG A 74 -4.71 2.97 -14.81
C ARG A 74 -4.49 1.78 -13.90
N CYS A 75 -3.73 1.99 -12.83
CA CYS A 75 -3.40 0.96 -11.88
C CYS A 75 -3.22 1.50 -10.44
N ILE A 76 -3.14 0.57 -9.50
CA ILE A 76 -2.79 0.82 -8.09
C ILE A 76 -1.53 0.04 -7.77
N VAL A 77 -0.59 0.68 -7.08
CA VAL A 77 0.62 0.00 -6.57
C VAL A 77 0.24 -0.88 -5.39
N THR A 78 0.37 -2.19 -5.51
CA THR A 78 0.01 -3.17 -4.46
C THR A 78 1.22 -3.66 -3.67
N ALA A 79 2.41 -3.61 -4.25
CA ALA A 79 3.66 -3.91 -3.59
C ALA A 79 4.83 -3.11 -4.15
N VAL A 80 5.84 -2.90 -3.31
CA VAL A 80 7.11 -2.28 -3.64
C VAL A 80 8.23 -3.18 -3.11
N TYR A 81 9.12 -3.59 -4.00
CA TYR A 81 10.27 -4.45 -3.72
C TYR A 81 11.57 -3.68 -3.93
N GLY A 82 12.67 -4.20 -3.37
CA GLY A 82 14.02 -3.71 -3.65
C GLY A 82 14.41 -2.45 -2.85
N ARG A 83 15.57 -1.90 -3.15
CA ARG A 83 16.07 -0.64 -2.58
C ARG A 83 15.86 0.51 -3.57
N PRO A 84 15.44 1.69 -3.09
CA PRO A 84 15.35 2.87 -3.94
C PRO A 84 16.68 3.12 -4.68
N GLY A 85 16.62 3.33 -5.99
CA GLY A 85 17.79 3.66 -6.84
C GLY A 85 18.67 2.49 -7.27
N GLN A 86 18.37 1.24 -6.90
CA GLN A 86 19.15 0.07 -7.35
C GLN A 86 18.29 -0.94 -8.10
N ASP A 87 17.45 -1.68 -7.38
CA ASP A 87 16.70 -2.84 -7.87
C ASP A 87 15.21 -2.72 -7.50
N MET A 88 14.74 -1.48 -7.38
CA MET A 88 13.36 -1.19 -7.01
C MET A 88 12.40 -1.71 -8.11
N LYS A 89 11.39 -2.45 -7.69
CA LYS A 89 10.29 -2.92 -8.54
C LYS A 89 8.96 -2.62 -7.88
N VAL A 90 7.91 -2.47 -8.68
CA VAL A 90 6.56 -2.22 -8.22
C VAL A 90 5.60 -3.26 -8.78
N GLU A 91 4.76 -3.83 -7.92
CA GLU A 91 3.61 -4.67 -8.31
C GLU A 91 2.41 -3.74 -8.54
N LEU A 92 1.75 -3.91 -9.67
CA LEU A 92 0.60 -3.14 -10.11
C LEU A 92 -0.63 -4.03 -10.15
N LEU A 93 -1.76 -3.49 -9.72
CA LEU A 93 -3.10 -3.99 -9.98
C LEU A 93 -3.80 -3.03 -10.94
N PHE A 94 -4.16 -3.50 -12.13
CA PHE A 94 -4.85 -2.68 -13.14
C PHE A 94 -6.35 -2.56 -12.88
N ASP A 95 -6.90 -1.39 -13.17
CA ASP A 95 -8.33 -1.09 -13.01
C ASP A 95 -9.21 -1.98 -13.84
N ARG A 96 -8.74 -2.43 -15.01
CA ARG A 96 -9.44 -3.30 -15.96
C ARG A 96 -8.55 -4.49 -16.33
N PRO A 97 -9.13 -5.65 -16.70
CA PRO A 97 -8.38 -6.71 -17.34
C PRO A 97 -7.63 -6.17 -18.57
N THR A 98 -6.33 -6.42 -18.62
CA THR A 98 -5.40 -5.77 -19.53
C THR A 98 -4.53 -6.83 -20.20
N PHE A 99 -4.48 -6.85 -21.53
CA PHE A 99 -3.64 -7.81 -22.27
C PHE A 99 -2.17 -7.65 -21.88
N GLY A 100 -1.45 -8.78 -21.85
CA GLY A 100 -0.04 -8.84 -21.46
C GLY A 100 0.23 -8.86 -19.95
N CYS A 101 -0.79 -8.61 -19.13
CA CYS A 101 -0.70 -8.71 -17.67
C CYS A 101 -0.88 -10.16 -17.17
N ASP A 102 -0.36 -10.45 -15.98
CA ASP A 102 -0.43 -11.74 -15.31
C ASP A 102 -1.34 -11.70 -14.06
N THR A 103 -1.09 -12.57 -13.08
CA THR A 103 -1.86 -12.67 -11.82
C THR A 103 -1.15 -12.02 -10.62
N ALA A 104 -0.04 -11.31 -10.83
CA ALA A 104 0.86 -10.79 -9.79
C ALA A 104 1.18 -11.86 -8.74
N PHE A 105 1.84 -12.96 -9.17
CA PHE A 105 2.13 -14.12 -8.31
C PHE A 105 0.88 -14.77 -7.67
N GLY A 106 -0.24 -14.80 -8.39
CA GLY A 106 -1.50 -15.40 -7.93
C GLY A 106 -2.28 -14.56 -6.89
N ARG A 107 -1.95 -13.26 -6.76
CA ARG A 107 -2.58 -12.35 -5.80
C ARG A 107 -3.87 -11.71 -6.32
N CYS A 108 -4.02 -11.58 -7.63
CA CYS A 108 -5.20 -11.05 -8.31
C CYS A 108 -5.65 -11.98 -9.45
N SER A 109 -6.78 -11.66 -10.09
CA SER A 109 -7.25 -12.41 -11.26
C SER A 109 -6.28 -12.32 -12.44
N SER A 110 -6.47 -13.20 -13.43
CA SER A 110 -5.70 -13.16 -14.67
C SER A 110 -5.82 -11.80 -15.35
N MET A 111 -4.75 -11.36 -16.03
CA MET A 111 -4.69 -10.12 -16.79
C MET A 111 -4.83 -8.84 -15.95
N ARG A 112 -4.53 -8.88 -14.65
CA ARG A 112 -4.69 -7.74 -13.74
C ARG A 112 -3.41 -7.33 -13.03
N GLY A 113 -2.44 -8.25 -12.95
CA GLY A 113 -1.18 -8.05 -12.26
C GLY A 113 -0.04 -7.73 -13.22
N LEU A 114 0.91 -6.89 -12.80
CA LEU A 114 2.18 -6.73 -13.50
C LEU A 114 3.25 -6.24 -12.54
N VAL A 115 4.51 -6.65 -12.76
CA VAL A 115 5.66 -6.15 -11.99
C VAL A 115 6.58 -5.39 -12.93
N VAL A 116 6.82 -4.11 -12.63
CA VAL A 116 7.57 -3.19 -13.50
C VAL A 116 8.61 -2.37 -12.73
N ALA A 117 9.43 -1.60 -13.44
CA ALA A 117 10.29 -0.62 -12.82
C ALA A 117 9.49 0.65 -12.46
N PRO A 118 9.90 1.41 -11.42
CA PRO A 118 9.28 2.69 -11.08
C PRO A 118 9.19 3.69 -12.24
N SER A 119 10.15 3.65 -13.18
CA SER A 119 10.18 4.52 -14.37
C SER A 119 9.07 4.24 -15.38
N ASP A 120 8.41 3.10 -15.26
CA ASP A 120 7.40 2.62 -16.22
C ASP A 120 5.99 3.05 -15.80
N ILE A 121 5.88 3.76 -14.66
CA ILE A 121 4.63 4.32 -14.16
C ILE A 121 4.77 5.80 -13.86
N LEU A 122 3.67 6.53 -14.00
CA LEU A 122 3.50 7.88 -13.50
C LEU A 122 2.57 7.84 -12.29
N VAL A 123 3.10 8.15 -11.11
CA VAL A 123 2.31 8.22 -9.87
C VAL A 123 1.41 9.47 -9.92
N LEU A 124 0.12 9.27 -9.70
CA LEU A 124 -0.85 10.35 -9.65
C LEU A 124 -0.84 10.95 -8.23
N PRO A 125 -0.71 12.28 -8.08
CA PRO A 125 -0.73 12.91 -6.78
C PRO A 125 -2.07 12.65 -6.12
N VAL A 126 -2.03 12.19 -4.87
CA VAL A 126 -3.23 12.16 -4.02
C VAL A 126 -3.38 13.59 -3.51
N GLU A 127 -4.28 14.36 -4.12
CA GLU A 127 -4.68 15.62 -3.51
C GLU A 127 -5.22 15.27 -2.12
N ALA A 128 -4.47 15.66 -1.09
CA ALA A 128 -4.96 15.56 0.27
C ALA A 128 -6.22 16.41 0.28
N SER A 129 -7.39 15.75 0.28
CA SER A 129 -8.68 16.41 0.36
C SER A 129 -8.61 17.33 1.57
N SER A 130 -8.34 18.61 1.32
CA SER A 130 -8.24 19.63 2.34
C SER A 130 -9.65 19.76 2.88
N SER A 131 -9.92 19.06 3.98
CA SER A 131 -11.09 19.33 4.79
C SER A 131 -10.90 20.73 5.37
N ALA A 132 -11.24 21.73 4.58
CA ALA A 132 -11.63 23.03 5.06
C ALA A 132 -12.82 22.80 5.99
N THR A 133 -12.61 22.95 7.30
CA THR A 133 -13.36 23.83 8.21
C THR A 133 -12.83 23.58 9.63
N THR A 134 -11.72 24.24 9.99
CA THR A 134 -11.30 24.33 11.39
C THR A 134 -12.27 25.29 12.09
N GLN A 135 -13.33 24.76 12.71
CA GLN A 135 -14.06 25.52 13.73
C GLN A 135 -13.11 25.74 14.92
N LYS A 136 -12.83 27.01 15.17
CA LYS A 136 -12.14 27.50 16.37
C LYS A 136 -12.96 27.12 17.60
N SER A 137 -12.37 26.36 18.51
CA SER A 137 -12.62 26.58 19.93
C SER A 137 -11.31 26.40 20.70
N ALA A 138 -10.70 27.55 20.97
CA ALA A 138 -9.59 27.70 21.88
C ALA A 138 -10.02 27.29 23.29
N LYS A 139 -9.28 26.37 23.91
CA LYS A 139 -9.06 26.38 25.35
C LYS A 139 -7.59 26.05 25.61
N THR A 140 -6.84 27.13 25.77
CA THR A 140 -5.60 27.21 26.54
C THR A 140 -5.84 26.62 27.92
N TYR A 141 -5.08 25.62 28.33
CA TYR A 141 -4.67 25.48 29.74
C TYR A 141 -3.28 24.84 29.83
N THR A 142 -2.58 25.37 30.81
CA THR A 142 -1.16 25.41 31.08
C THR A 142 -0.58 24.11 31.66
N SER A 143 0.69 23.92 31.36
CA SER A 143 1.61 22.85 31.75
C SER A 143 1.83 22.63 33.26
N MET A 144 2.25 21.39 33.62
CA MET A 144 3.35 20.95 34.54
C MET A 144 2.95 19.64 35.29
N PRO A 145 3.86 18.87 35.94
CA PRO A 145 5.14 18.32 35.50
C PRO A 145 5.27 16.79 35.78
N LYS A 146 6.46 16.26 35.42
CA LYS A 146 6.97 14.87 35.47
C LYS A 146 6.86 14.10 36.81
N SER A 147 6.75 12.77 36.71
CA SER A 147 7.39 11.75 37.58
C SER A 147 7.58 10.45 36.78
N ASN A 148 8.82 10.02 36.48
CA ASN A 148 9.59 8.97 37.18
C ASN A 148 8.72 7.76 37.53
N GLY A 149 8.80 6.62 36.84
CA GLY A 149 9.99 5.77 36.70
C GLY A 149 9.96 4.73 37.81
N VAL A 150 9.91 3.43 37.46
CA VAL A 150 10.46 2.26 38.19
C VAL A 150 9.88 0.95 37.63
N ASN A 151 10.80 0.14 37.12
CA ASN A 151 10.95 -1.32 37.14
C ASN A 151 9.74 -2.26 37.00
N ASP A 152 9.85 -3.15 36.01
CA ASP A 152 9.64 -4.58 36.29
C ASP A 152 10.57 -5.47 35.42
N PRO A 153 11.39 -6.35 36.01
CA PRO A 153 12.22 -7.31 35.31
C PRO A 153 11.52 -8.68 35.26
N ARG A 154 11.66 -9.42 34.15
CA ARG A 154 12.06 -10.84 34.22
C ARG A 154 12.31 -11.47 32.86
N GLN A 155 13.57 -11.83 32.69
CA GLN A 155 14.09 -12.86 31.81
C GLN A 155 13.38 -14.20 32.07
N GLN A 156 13.26 -15.05 31.04
CA GLN A 156 13.84 -16.40 31.13
C GLN A 156 13.99 -17.09 29.75
N ASN A 157 15.22 -17.52 29.53
CA ASN A 157 15.72 -18.39 28.48
C ASN A 157 15.08 -19.78 28.52
N ARG A 158 14.86 -20.43 27.37
CA ARG A 158 15.19 -21.86 27.20
C ARG A 158 15.67 -22.19 25.79
N THR A 159 16.87 -22.74 25.78
CA THR A 159 17.61 -23.41 24.71
C THR A 159 17.06 -24.82 24.48
N GLY A 160 17.12 -25.29 23.23
CA GLY A 160 16.83 -26.68 22.86
C GLY A 160 17.56 -27.07 21.57
N LYS A 161 18.65 -27.83 21.71
CA LYS A 161 19.42 -28.47 20.63
C LYS A 161 18.76 -29.81 20.24
N SER A 162 18.99 -30.22 18.99
CA SER A 162 19.35 -31.60 18.55
C SER A 162 18.50 -32.12 17.38
N GLY A 163 19.18 -32.66 16.37
CA GLY A 163 18.56 -33.42 15.28
C GLY A 163 19.43 -33.54 14.04
N LYS A 164 20.51 -34.33 14.09
CA LYS A 164 21.25 -34.83 12.91
C LYS A 164 20.40 -35.88 12.18
N GLY A 165 20.20 -35.71 10.88
CA GLY A 165 19.67 -36.75 9.99
C GLY A 165 20.29 -36.65 8.60
N ARG A 166 21.17 -37.60 8.27
CA ARG A 166 21.75 -37.79 6.94
C ARG A 166 20.74 -38.52 6.04
N GLY A 167 20.61 -38.11 4.78
CA GLY A 167 19.84 -38.82 3.77
C GLY A 167 19.84 -38.11 2.43
N ALA A 168 20.83 -38.42 1.59
CA ALA A 168 20.97 -37.88 0.25
C ALA A 168 20.02 -38.57 -0.74
N ARG A 169 19.14 -37.79 -1.39
CA ARG A 169 18.62 -38.06 -2.74
C ARG A 169 18.44 -36.71 -3.47
N LYS A 170 19.14 -36.53 -4.59
CA LYS A 170 19.05 -35.34 -5.45
C LYS A 170 17.69 -35.34 -6.16
N ALA A 171 16.74 -34.57 -5.64
CA ALA A 171 15.56 -34.12 -6.38
C ALA A 171 15.68 -32.60 -6.54
N LYS A 172 15.47 -32.09 -7.76
CA LYS A 172 15.43 -30.65 -8.04
C LYS A 172 14.24 -30.05 -7.28
N LYS A 173 14.52 -29.47 -6.10
CA LYS A 173 13.53 -28.78 -5.27
C LYS A 173 13.13 -27.47 -5.94
N ALA A 174 11.83 -27.30 -6.16
CA ALA A 174 11.23 -26.00 -6.45
C ALA A 174 11.59 -24.99 -5.35
N PRO A 175 11.77 -23.69 -5.68
CA PRO A 175 12.14 -22.68 -4.71
C PRO A 175 11.10 -22.60 -3.59
N THR A 176 11.50 -23.01 -2.39
CA THR A 176 10.73 -22.81 -1.17
C THR A 176 10.86 -21.35 -0.78
N VAL A 177 9.80 -20.57 -1.00
CA VAL A 177 9.71 -19.17 -0.58
C VAL A 177 9.43 -19.16 0.92
N THR A 178 10.47 -18.96 1.72
CA THR A 178 10.36 -18.76 3.16
C THR A 178 9.80 -17.36 3.41
N TYR A 179 8.51 -17.26 3.73
CA TYR A 179 7.92 -16.01 4.21
C TYR A 179 8.49 -15.68 5.59
N ALA A 180 9.48 -14.78 5.63
CA ALA A 180 9.86 -14.12 6.85
C ALA A 180 8.71 -13.17 7.25
N SER A 181 7.78 -13.68 8.05
CA SER A 181 6.86 -12.88 8.85
C SER A 181 7.68 -11.88 9.66
N ARG A 182 7.63 -10.60 9.28
CA ARG A 182 8.10 -9.49 10.11
C ARG A 182 6.97 -8.49 10.24
N HIS A 183 6.39 -8.50 11.44
CA HIS A 183 5.57 -7.48 12.11
C HIS A 183 4.42 -6.82 11.32
N PRO A 184 3.15 -7.11 11.65
CA PRO A 184 1.99 -6.43 11.08
C PRO A 184 1.80 -4.96 11.55
N GLU A 185 2.70 -4.42 12.37
CA GLU A 185 2.48 -3.17 13.12
C GLU A 185 3.04 -1.90 12.44
N SER A 186 3.74 -1.97 11.31
CA SER A 186 4.37 -0.77 10.71
C SER A 186 3.98 -0.46 9.27
N THR A 187 2.94 -1.09 8.73
CA THR A 187 2.47 -0.76 7.37
C THR A 187 1.62 0.50 7.45
N VAL A 188 2.25 1.67 7.29
CA VAL A 188 1.51 2.93 7.13
C VAL A 188 0.79 2.89 5.78
N LEU A 189 -0.45 2.40 5.79
CA LEU A 189 -1.33 2.43 4.64
C LEU A 189 -1.70 3.89 4.34
N SER A 190 -1.82 4.24 3.05
CA SER A 190 -2.35 5.56 2.69
C SER A 190 -3.79 5.71 3.22
N ARG A 191 -4.20 6.93 3.58
CA ARG A 191 -5.58 7.21 4.02
C ARG A 191 -6.62 6.80 2.98
N GLU A 192 -6.26 6.86 1.70
CA GLU A 192 -7.07 6.38 0.58
C GLU A 192 -7.34 4.88 0.70
N LEU A 193 -6.29 4.07 0.89
CA LEU A 193 -6.39 2.63 1.09
C LEU A 193 -7.19 2.29 2.35
N GLN A 194 -6.98 3.03 3.45
CA GLN A 194 -7.76 2.82 4.68
C GLN A 194 -9.25 3.04 4.44
N ARG A 195 -9.62 4.11 3.73
CA ARG A 195 -11.01 4.39 3.33
C ARG A 195 -11.57 3.30 2.42
N MET A 196 -10.82 2.91 1.39
CA MET A 196 -11.25 1.86 0.46
C MET A 196 -11.47 0.54 1.18
N LEU A 197 -10.57 0.17 2.10
CA LEU A 197 -10.64 -1.07 2.87
C LEU A 197 -11.64 -1.04 4.04
N GLY A 198 -12.38 0.07 4.23
CA GLY A 198 -13.32 0.22 5.35
C GLY A 198 -12.63 0.21 6.73
N ILE A 199 -11.32 0.44 6.78
CA ILE A 199 -10.57 0.53 8.04
C ILE A 199 -10.81 1.94 8.59
N SER A 200 -11.90 2.11 9.36
CA SER A 200 -12.07 3.31 10.17
C SER A 200 -10.99 3.29 11.24
N SER A 201 -10.10 4.27 11.24
CA SER A 201 -9.27 4.54 12.41
C SER A 201 -10.19 5.11 13.49
N LEU A 202 -10.91 4.25 14.20
CA LEU A 202 -11.59 4.67 15.42
C LEU A 202 -10.48 5.13 16.39
N PRO A 203 -10.56 6.34 16.95
CA PRO A 203 -9.75 6.64 18.12
C PRO A 203 -10.12 5.60 19.18
N ALA A 204 -9.11 4.99 19.79
CA ALA A 204 -9.30 4.09 20.92
C ALA A 204 -9.90 4.89 22.09
N GLU A 205 -11.22 5.02 22.10
CA GLU A 205 -11.97 5.63 23.17
C GLU A 205 -11.95 4.64 24.34
N ARG A 206 -11.01 4.85 25.26
CA ARG A 206 -10.92 4.13 26.52
C ARG A 206 -12.23 4.36 27.27
N ALA A 207 -13.08 3.35 27.31
CA ALA A 207 -14.24 3.31 28.19
C ALA A 207 -13.79 3.55 29.64
N GLN A 208 -14.30 4.63 30.26
CA GLN A 208 -14.14 4.84 31.70
C GLN A 208 -15.24 4.06 32.46
N PRO A 209 -14.95 3.56 33.67
CA PRO A 209 -15.93 2.85 34.48
C PRO A 209 -16.98 3.84 35.01
N ALA A 210 -18.24 3.39 35.08
CA ALA A 210 -19.32 4.12 35.71
C ALA A 210 -19.13 4.17 37.24
N ASP A 211 -19.04 5.37 37.79
CA ASP A 211 -19.11 5.60 39.24
C ASP A 211 -20.56 5.49 39.73
N LEU A 212 -20.76 4.68 40.76
CA LEU A 212 -22.01 4.56 41.54
C LEU A 212 -22.19 5.78 42.46
N PRO A 213 -23.42 6.27 42.67
CA PRO A 213 -23.68 7.31 43.65
C PRO A 213 -23.74 6.73 45.07
N ASN A 214 -23.03 7.36 46.01
CA ASN A 214 -23.24 7.14 47.44
C ASN A 214 -24.47 7.95 47.89
N GLU A 215 -25.47 7.25 48.43
CA GLU A 215 -26.53 7.87 49.25
C GLU A 215 -25.99 8.23 50.64
N VAL A 216 -26.62 9.27 51.20
CA VAL A 216 -26.33 9.93 52.48
C VAL A 216 -26.93 9.17 53.65
#